data_AF-A0A350XKY5-F1
#
_entry.id   AF-A0A350XKY5-F1
#
_cell.length_a   1.000
_cell.length_b   1.000
_cell.length_c   1.000
_cell.angle_alpha   90.00
_cell.angle_beta   90.00
_cell.angle_gamma   90.00
#
_symmetry.space_group_name_H-M   'P 1'
#
loop_
_entity.id
_entity.type
_entity.pdbx_description
1 polymer ?
#
loop_
_entity_poly.entity_id
_entity_poly.type
_entity_poly.pdbx_seq_one_letter_code
_entity_poly.pdbx_strand_id
1 'polypeptide(L)'
;MTTEPNSRNPNSTEAQLSSESATTDNAAQGQSLTATMATNQQEGQISREMQSGIIVKQRSTGSYVAPRAAALVTLVAIAIILFGLISNNFWLTSSGSIIALLISLRVLWPEITNWLNEVSATERSLLIATVGVLFAIAGLLKIFGVYQQLIRWGSQFNWEAVGSLAEWTGAVGQIFIAILAVYIAWRQYVISKDLTIQQNRITQQQTIDAYFQGISELALDQQGFLEDWPQERAIAEGRTAALLSSVDSEGKAKIIRFLSQSKLLTPIKRDQLLGRPIFNGYGGYEEDREYGVRVIDLGVMLAGADMSYTDLRWTDLSDANLVRANLTKCDLVKANLARTILYDAKLPYADLKATRFFYGKAETATPRSRTELPDYTTGVHTGAVVENVDFTGVQRLSEEQRYYCCAWGGTKTRGTIPGGCEGIPNKLGK
;
A
#
# COMPACT_ATOMS: atom_id res chain seq x y z
N MET A 1 -29.30 -26.72 81.89
CA MET A 1 -28.05 -27.35 82.35
C MET A 1 -28.09 -28.80 81.93
N THR A 2 -27.13 -29.20 81.08
CA THR A 2 -26.58 -30.55 80.86
C THR A 2 -27.47 -31.71 80.34
N THR A 3 -26.85 -32.47 79.41
CA THR A 3 -27.10 -33.86 78.90
C THR A 3 -28.35 -34.10 78.06
N GLU A 4 -28.41 -34.83 76.95
CA GLU A 4 -27.55 -35.64 76.04
C GLU A 4 -28.51 -36.10 74.87
N PRO A 5 -28.28 -37.11 74.00
CA PRO A 5 -27.32 -37.28 72.89
C PRO A 5 -28.01 -37.75 71.56
N ASN A 6 -27.22 -38.29 70.60
CA ASN A 6 -27.56 -39.06 69.37
C ASN A 6 -28.00 -38.25 68.11
N SER A 7 -27.61 -38.53 66.85
CA SER A 7 -26.98 -39.72 66.24
C SER A 7 -26.51 -39.47 64.78
N ARG A 8 -25.48 -40.24 64.37
CA ARG A 8 -25.27 -40.95 63.06
C ARG A 8 -24.98 -40.23 61.71
N ASN A 9 -23.77 -40.54 61.22
CA ASN A 9 -23.39 -41.12 59.91
C ASN A 9 -22.92 -40.20 58.73
N PRO A 10 -22.19 -40.72 57.71
CA PRO A 10 -20.72 -40.66 57.64
C PRO A 10 -20.14 -40.25 56.25
N ASN A 11 -18.88 -39.80 56.18
CA ASN A 11 -17.90 -40.11 55.12
C ASN A 11 -16.73 -39.09 55.16
N SER A 12 -15.58 -39.53 55.66
CA SER A 12 -14.26 -39.01 55.25
C SER A 12 -13.22 -40.03 55.71
N THR A 13 -12.86 -40.94 54.81
CA THR A 13 -11.82 -41.94 55.04
C THR A 13 -10.51 -41.38 54.51
N GLU A 14 -9.67 -40.85 55.41
CA GLU A 14 -8.25 -40.66 55.16
C GLU A 14 -7.49 -41.75 55.93
N ALA A 15 -6.93 -42.71 55.20
CA ALA A 15 -5.84 -43.55 55.67
C ALA A 15 -5.10 -44.16 54.47
N GLN A 16 -3.83 -43.75 54.32
CA GLN A 16 -2.64 -44.55 53.99
C GLN A 16 -2.80 -45.82 53.12
N LEU A 17 -1.99 -45.95 52.06
CA LEU A 17 -0.90 -46.93 52.00
C LEU A 17 -0.04 -46.79 50.72
N SER A 18 1.28 -46.81 50.97
CA SER A 18 2.40 -47.43 50.22
C SER A 18 2.34 -47.61 48.69
N SER A 19 3.38 -47.16 47.99
CA SER A 19 4.27 -48.02 47.19
C SER A 19 5.34 -47.24 46.44
N GLU A 20 6.56 -47.79 46.43
CA GLU A 20 7.64 -47.47 45.51
C GLU A 20 7.20 -47.72 44.06
N SER A 21 7.55 -46.82 43.14
CA SER A 21 8.00 -47.21 41.80
C SER A 21 8.86 -46.11 41.18
N ALA A 22 9.88 -46.60 40.50
CA ALA A 22 11.05 -45.91 40.00
C ALA A 22 10.78 -45.02 38.78
N THR A 23 11.72 -44.08 38.57
CA THR A 23 12.23 -43.61 37.26
C THR A 23 11.25 -42.97 36.29
N THR A 24 11.31 -41.64 36.16
CA THR A 24 11.91 -40.89 35.03
C THR A 24 11.52 -39.42 35.15
N ASP A 25 12.37 -38.59 35.75
CA ASP A 25 12.29 -37.13 35.57
C ASP A 25 13.64 -36.50 35.93
N ASN A 26 14.58 -36.57 34.99
CA ASN A 26 15.82 -35.79 35.02
C ASN A 26 16.30 -35.50 33.59
N ALA A 27 15.38 -35.08 32.72
CA ALA A 27 15.71 -34.69 31.34
C ALA A 27 15.08 -33.37 30.87
N ALA A 28 14.29 -32.68 31.69
CA ALA A 28 13.55 -31.47 31.26
C ALA A 28 14.05 -30.14 31.85
N GLN A 29 15.08 -30.14 32.71
CA GLN A 29 15.68 -28.90 33.26
C GLN A 29 17.08 -28.57 32.71
N GLY A 30 17.60 -29.38 31.79
CA GLY A 30 18.87 -29.12 31.07
C GLY A 30 18.72 -28.42 29.70
N GLN A 31 17.50 -28.26 29.20
CA GLN A 31 17.23 -27.73 27.84
C GLN A 31 16.72 -26.28 27.79
N SER A 32 16.38 -25.66 28.93
CA SER A 32 16.01 -24.23 28.98
C SER A 32 17.21 -23.29 29.22
N LEU A 33 18.31 -23.80 29.79
CA LEU A 33 19.55 -23.04 30.01
C LEU A 33 20.48 -23.06 28.78
N THR A 34 20.36 -24.05 27.89
CA THR A 34 21.12 -24.14 26.63
C THR A 34 20.48 -23.33 25.50
N ALA A 35 19.15 -23.15 25.49
CA ALA A 35 18.47 -22.28 24.52
C ALA A 35 18.68 -20.78 24.81
N THR A 36 18.83 -20.38 26.07
CA THR A 36 19.06 -18.98 26.47
C THR A 36 20.54 -18.56 26.27
N MET A 37 21.47 -19.52 26.23
CA MET A 37 22.88 -19.27 25.91
C MET A 37 23.16 -19.21 24.39
N ALA A 38 22.32 -19.82 23.56
CA ALA A 38 22.44 -19.79 22.10
C ALA A 38 21.91 -18.48 21.48
N THR A 39 20.87 -17.86 22.06
CA THR A 39 20.34 -16.57 21.59
C THR A 39 21.24 -15.38 21.93
N ASN A 40 21.89 -15.39 23.09
CA ASN A 40 22.87 -14.34 23.47
C ASN A 40 24.20 -14.42 22.70
N GLN A 41 24.53 -15.55 22.08
CA GLN A 41 25.70 -15.65 21.18
C GLN A 41 25.41 -15.12 19.77
N GLN A 42 24.17 -15.19 19.29
CA GLN A 42 23.77 -14.64 17.98
C GLN A 42 23.60 -13.12 17.99
N GLU A 43 23.09 -12.50 19.07
CA GLU A 43 23.06 -11.02 19.18
C GLU A 43 24.47 -10.40 19.34
N GLY A 44 25.39 -11.13 19.98
CA GLY A 44 26.80 -10.75 20.09
C GLY A 44 27.60 -10.91 18.79
N GLN A 45 27.19 -11.81 17.89
CA GLN A 45 27.82 -12.00 16.58
C GLN A 45 27.28 -11.04 15.52
N ILE A 46 25.97 -10.75 15.50
CA ILE A 46 25.38 -9.74 14.59
C ILE A 46 25.91 -8.33 14.94
N SER A 47 26.10 -8.03 16.23
CA SER A 47 26.72 -6.76 16.65
C SER A 47 28.22 -6.67 16.32
N ARG A 48 28.95 -7.80 16.24
CA ARG A 48 30.37 -7.84 15.84
C ARG A 48 30.58 -7.84 14.33
N GLU A 49 29.66 -8.39 13.54
CA GLU A 49 29.68 -8.30 12.07
C GLU A 49 29.16 -6.94 11.58
N MET A 50 28.27 -6.28 12.32
CA MET A 50 27.84 -4.90 12.04
C MET A 50 28.89 -3.86 12.46
N GLN A 51 29.85 -4.21 13.33
CA GLN A 51 31.01 -3.39 13.70
C GLN A 51 32.29 -3.70 12.89
N SER A 52 32.37 -4.80 12.15
CA SER A 52 33.51 -5.11 11.27
C SER A 52 33.39 -4.53 9.85
N GLY A 53 32.25 -3.91 9.52
CA GLY A 53 32.01 -3.20 8.26
C GLY A 53 32.33 -1.70 8.29
N ILE A 54 32.77 -1.14 9.42
CA ILE A 54 33.18 0.26 9.51
C ILE A 54 34.63 0.32 9.96
N ILE A 55 35.54 0.00 9.05
CA ILE A 55 36.89 0.55 9.12
C ILE A 55 36.75 2.06 8.90
N VAL A 56 36.55 2.80 9.99
CA VAL A 56 36.97 4.20 10.05
C VAL A 56 38.47 4.15 9.85
N LYS A 57 38.90 4.34 8.59
CA LYS A 57 40.29 4.56 8.24
C LYS A 57 40.73 5.78 9.05
N GLN A 58 41.39 5.54 10.18
CA GLN A 58 42.01 6.57 11.00
C GLN A 58 42.89 7.37 10.06
N ARG A 59 42.40 8.57 9.70
CA ARG A 59 43.08 9.48 8.80
C ARG A 59 44.31 9.96 9.57
N SER A 60 45.44 9.30 9.32
CA SER A 60 46.73 9.73 9.83
C SER A 60 46.86 11.21 9.49
N THR A 61 46.99 12.03 10.53
CA THR A 61 47.18 13.48 10.45
C THR A 61 48.53 13.77 9.79
N GLY A 62 48.57 13.67 8.46
CA GLY A 62 49.59 14.31 7.64
C GLY A 62 49.21 15.77 7.50
N SER A 63 50.08 16.64 8.01
CA SER A 63 49.95 18.11 8.11
C SER A 63 49.17 18.75 6.95
N TYR A 64 47.88 18.99 7.17
CA TYR A 64 47.05 19.79 6.26
C TYR A 64 47.48 21.25 6.39
N VAL A 65 48.27 21.74 5.42
CA VAL A 65 48.38 23.19 5.22
C VAL A 65 47.00 23.68 4.83
N ALA A 66 46.46 24.63 5.59
CA ALA A 66 45.07 25.06 5.50
C ALA A 66 44.63 25.40 4.05
N PRO A 67 43.49 24.87 3.56
CA PRO A 67 43.03 25.04 2.17
C PRO A 67 42.82 26.51 1.76
N ARG A 68 42.63 27.40 2.74
CA ARG A 68 42.50 28.85 2.51
C ARG A 68 43.81 29.50 2.03
N ALA A 69 44.96 29.01 2.46
CA ALA A 69 46.26 29.56 2.05
C ALA A 69 46.62 29.17 0.61
N ALA A 70 46.38 27.91 0.21
CA ALA A 70 46.65 27.45 -1.14
C ALA A 70 45.77 28.16 -2.18
N ALA A 71 44.48 28.35 -1.88
CA ALA A 71 43.54 29.06 -2.76
C ALA A 71 43.91 30.54 -2.96
N LEU A 72 44.33 31.22 -1.89
CA LEU A 72 44.80 32.61 -1.95
C LEU A 72 46.05 32.75 -2.82
N VAL A 73 47.02 31.84 -2.67
CA VAL A 73 48.27 31.90 -3.46
C VAL A 73 48.00 31.56 -4.93
N THR A 74 47.09 30.62 -5.24
CA THR A 74 46.69 30.36 -6.64
C THR A 74 46.00 31.56 -7.29
N LEU A 75 45.15 32.29 -6.55
CA LEU A 75 44.51 33.50 -7.07
C LEU A 75 45.52 34.63 -7.32
N VAL A 76 46.49 34.81 -6.42
CA VAL A 76 47.59 35.77 -6.61
C VAL A 76 48.45 35.39 -7.82
N ALA A 77 48.75 34.10 -8.02
CA ALA A 77 49.50 33.63 -9.18
C ALA A 77 48.74 33.87 -10.50
N ILE A 78 47.42 33.64 -10.53
CA ILE A 78 46.57 33.94 -11.70
C ILE A 78 46.55 35.45 -11.99
N ALA A 79 46.48 36.29 -10.95
CA ALA A 79 46.52 37.75 -11.11
C ALA A 79 47.87 38.22 -11.70
N ILE A 80 48.99 37.64 -11.26
CA ILE A 80 50.34 37.94 -11.80
C ILE A 80 50.45 37.51 -13.27
N ILE A 81 49.87 36.36 -13.66
CA ILE A 81 49.82 35.90 -15.06
C ILE A 81 49.00 36.85 -15.92
N LEU A 82 47.80 37.24 -15.46
CA LEU A 82 46.94 38.19 -16.16
C LEU A 82 47.62 39.54 -16.34
N PHE A 83 48.29 40.04 -15.30
CA PHE A 83 49.06 41.28 -15.37
C PHE A 83 50.28 41.15 -16.30
N GLY A 84 50.95 40.00 -16.32
CA GLY A 84 52.03 39.68 -17.26
C GLY A 84 51.60 39.65 -18.72
N LEU A 85 50.42 39.08 -19.00
CA LEU A 85 49.82 39.05 -20.34
C LEU A 85 49.42 40.45 -20.82
N ILE A 86 48.83 41.26 -19.93
CA ILE A 86 48.42 42.64 -20.25
C ILE A 86 49.65 43.54 -20.50
N SER A 87 50.72 43.36 -19.72
CA SER A 87 51.97 44.12 -19.86
C SER A 87 52.93 43.58 -20.93
N ASN A 88 52.54 42.52 -21.65
CA ASN A 88 53.33 41.81 -22.67
C ASN A 88 54.75 41.41 -22.21
N ASN A 89 54.92 41.14 -20.90
CA ASN A 89 56.19 40.76 -20.31
C ASN A 89 56.32 39.24 -20.24
N PHE A 90 57.13 38.68 -21.14
CA PHE A 90 57.35 37.24 -21.28
C PHE A 90 57.84 36.57 -19.99
N TRP A 91 58.80 37.19 -19.28
CA TRP A 91 59.41 36.63 -18.07
C TRP A 91 58.45 36.59 -16.88
N LEU A 92 57.58 37.59 -16.75
CA LEU A 92 56.59 37.65 -15.67
C LEU A 92 55.47 36.61 -15.89
N THR A 93 55.03 36.45 -17.14
CA THR A 93 54.00 35.46 -17.52
C THR A 93 54.52 34.04 -17.35
N SER A 94 55.77 33.78 -17.75
CA SER A 94 56.39 32.47 -17.65
C SER A 94 56.64 32.07 -16.19
N SER A 95 57.19 32.98 -15.37
CA SER A 95 57.41 32.71 -13.94
C SER A 95 56.10 32.53 -13.17
N GLY A 96 55.09 33.37 -13.43
CA GLY A 96 53.74 33.21 -12.85
C GLY A 96 53.09 31.88 -13.24
N SER A 97 53.20 31.48 -14.51
CA SER A 97 52.63 30.21 -15.01
C SER A 97 53.31 28.99 -14.41
N ILE A 98 54.64 29.02 -14.25
CA ILE A 98 55.39 27.93 -13.59
C ILE A 98 54.97 27.78 -12.13
N ILE A 99 54.86 28.90 -11.40
CA ILE A 99 54.42 28.90 -10.00
C ILE A 99 52.98 28.39 -9.89
N ALA A 100 52.07 28.87 -10.74
CA ALA A 100 50.68 28.42 -10.76
C ALA A 100 50.56 26.93 -11.08
N LEU A 101 51.33 26.43 -12.05
CA LEU A 101 51.37 25.01 -12.43
C LEU A 101 51.85 24.15 -11.25
N LEU A 102 52.96 24.55 -10.61
CA LEU A 102 53.54 23.80 -9.49
C LEU A 102 52.58 23.72 -8.29
N ILE A 103 51.88 24.82 -7.99
CA ILE A 103 50.91 24.85 -6.89
C ILE A 103 49.67 24.03 -7.25
N SER A 104 49.13 24.20 -8.46
CA SER A 104 47.96 23.45 -8.92
C SER A 104 48.24 21.94 -8.95
N LEU A 105 49.40 21.53 -9.44
CA LEU A 105 49.82 20.13 -9.44
C LEU A 105 49.98 19.60 -8.02
N ARG A 106 50.55 20.37 -7.09
CA ARG A 106 50.68 19.98 -5.69
C ARG A 106 49.33 19.85 -4.97
N VAL A 107 48.32 20.63 -5.35
CA VAL A 107 46.96 20.56 -4.79
C VAL A 107 46.18 19.38 -5.37
N LEU A 108 46.35 19.08 -6.66
CA LEU A 108 45.67 17.97 -7.33
C LEU A 108 46.31 16.61 -7.02
N TRP A 109 47.62 16.58 -6.72
CA TRP A 109 48.37 15.35 -6.48
C TRP A 109 47.75 14.40 -5.44
N PRO A 110 47.34 14.85 -4.24
CA PRO A 110 46.75 13.96 -3.24
C PRO A 110 45.44 13.33 -3.72
N GLU A 111 44.58 14.11 -4.39
CA GLU A 111 43.28 13.65 -4.86
C GLU A 111 43.41 12.66 -6.01
N ILE A 112 44.34 12.92 -6.94
CA ILE A 112 44.69 12.00 -8.02
C ILE A 112 45.23 10.69 -7.45
N THR A 113 46.09 10.73 -6.42
CA THR A 113 46.61 9.51 -5.79
C THR A 113 45.53 8.74 -5.04
N ASN A 114 44.56 9.42 -4.44
CA ASN A 114 43.42 8.77 -3.78
C ASN A 114 42.51 8.09 -4.80
N TRP A 115 42.17 8.78 -5.88
CA TRP A 115 41.38 8.23 -6.99
C TRP A 115 42.09 7.06 -7.66
N LEU A 116 43.39 7.18 -7.96
CA LEU A 116 44.17 6.04 -8.45
C LEU A 116 44.15 4.90 -7.44
N ASN A 117 44.16 5.19 -6.13
CA ASN A 117 44.15 4.17 -5.08
C ASN A 117 42.81 3.45 -4.88
N GLU A 118 41.72 3.97 -5.43
CA GLU A 118 40.40 3.30 -5.45
C GLU A 118 40.23 2.34 -6.65
N VAL A 119 40.98 2.55 -7.74
CA VAL A 119 40.95 1.69 -8.95
C VAL A 119 41.68 0.35 -8.69
N SER A 120 41.18 -0.77 -9.21
CA SER A 120 41.79 -2.10 -8.96
C SER A 120 43.22 -2.19 -9.52
N ALA A 121 44.08 -3.04 -8.92
CA ALA A 121 45.49 -3.17 -9.33
C ALA A 121 45.65 -3.54 -10.82
N THR A 122 44.72 -4.33 -11.36
CA THR A 122 44.68 -4.76 -12.75
C THR A 122 44.38 -3.60 -13.70
N GLU A 123 43.40 -2.76 -13.38
CA GLU A 123 42.98 -1.59 -14.19
C GLU A 123 44.05 -0.49 -14.22
N ARG A 124 44.78 -0.28 -13.12
CA ARG A 124 45.92 0.67 -13.09
C ARG A 124 47.03 0.26 -14.05
N SER A 125 47.37 -1.03 -14.09
CA SER A 125 48.40 -1.54 -14.99
C SER A 125 48.01 -1.38 -16.46
N LEU A 126 46.73 -1.54 -16.78
CA LEU A 126 46.19 -1.36 -18.12
C LEU A 126 46.23 0.11 -18.56
N LEU A 127 45.91 1.06 -17.67
CA LEU A 127 46.01 2.49 -17.95
C LEU A 127 47.46 2.94 -18.19
N ILE A 128 48.41 2.46 -17.37
CA ILE A 128 49.83 2.78 -17.56
C ILE A 128 50.37 2.16 -18.85
N ALA A 129 50.00 0.91 -19.15
CA ALA A 129 50.42 0.23 -20.38
C ALA A 129 49.87 0.91 -21.63
N THR A 130 48.60 1.33 -21.63
CA THR A 130 47.99 2.03 -22.79
C THR A 130 48.63 3.39 -23.05
N VAL A 131 48.88 4.18 -22.00
CA VAL A 131 49.62 5.45 -22.13
C VAL A 131 51.05 5.21 -22.62
N GLY A 132 51.74 4.19 -22.09
CA GLY A 132 53.09 3.82 -22.53
C GLY A 132 53.17 3.41 -24.00
N VAL A 133 52.19 2.62 -24.47
CA VAL A 133 52.08 2.23 -25.89
C VAL A 133 51.86 3.45 -26.77
N LEU A 134 51.00 4.38 -26.38
CA LEU A 134 50.75 5.61 -27.15
C LEU A 134 52.01 6.47 -27.28
N PHE A 135 52.77 6.65 -26.19
CA PHE A 135 54.03 7.39 -26.24
C PHE A 135 55.12 6.66 -27.03
N ALA A 136 55.19 5.33 -26.94
CA ALA A 136 56.14 4.54 -27.73
C ALA A 136 55.83 4.61 -29.24
N ILE A 137 54.55 4.53 -29.63
CA ILE A 137 54.10 4.68 -31.01
C ILE A 137 54.42 6.10 -31.51
N ALA A 138 54.08 7.13 -30.73
CA ALA A 138 54.37 8.52 -31.09
C ALA A 138 55.90 8.77 -31.22
N GLY A 139 56.70 8.20 -30.33
CA GLY A 139 58.16 8.25 -30.37
C GLY A 139 58.74 7.58 -31.61
N LEU A 140 58.28 6.36 -31.93
CA LEU A 140 58.69 5.62 -33.13
C LEU A 140 58.30 6.38 -34.41
N LEU A 141 57.07 6.90 -34.49
CA LEU A 141 56.61 7.69 -35.64
C LEU A 141 57.43 8.96 -35.87
N LYS A 142 57.94 9.57 -34.80
CA LYS A 142 58.83 10.73 -34.87
C LYS A 142 60.24 10.35 -35.35
N ILE A 143 60.79 9.24 -34.86
CA ILE A 143 62.15 8.77 -35.20
C ILE A 143 62.22 8.28 -36.66
N PHE A 144 61.22 7.55 -37.14
CA PHE A 144 61.19 7.04 -38.52
C PHE A 144 60.84 8.11 -39.58
N GLY A 145 60.63 9.37 -39.19
CA GLY A 145 60.33 10.46 -40.12
C GLY A 145 58.99 10.34 -40.85
N VAL A 146 58.21 9.29 -40.56
CA VAL A 146 56.90 8.98 -41.18
C VAL A 146 55.91 10.12 -40.97
N TYR A 147 56.07 10.93 -39.92
CA TYR A 147 55.29 12.14 -39.68
C TYR A 147 55.26 13.08 -40.89
N GLN A 148 56.40 13.29 -41.56
CA GLN A 148 56.44 14.16 -42.75
C GLN A 148 55.75 13.53 -43.96
N GLN A 149 55.77 12.20 -44.06
CA GLN A 149 55.19 11.44 -45.17
C GLN A 149 53.68 11.29 -45.02
N LEU A 150 53.19 11.12 -43.79
CA LEU A 150 51.77 11.17 -43.41
C LEU A 150 51.16 12.55 -43.70
N ILE A 151 51.88 13.64 -43.39
CA ILE A 151 51.40 15.00 -43.69
C ILE A 151 51.29 15.24 -45.20
N ARG A 152 52.28 14.78 -46.00
CA ARG A 152 52.21 14.88 -47.47
C ARG A 152 51.08 14.02 -48.04
N TRP A 153 50.91 12.80 -47.55
CA TRP A 153 49.80 11.92 -47.94
C TRP A 153 48.44 12.54 -47.58
N GLY A 154 48.33 13.12 -46.38
CA GLY A 154 47.16 13.89 -45.94
C GLY A 154 46.86 15.07 -46.86
N SER A 155 47.87 15.80 -47.36
CA SER A 155 47.65 16.92 -48.28
C SER A 155 47.21 16.53 -49.69
N GLN A 156 47.39 15.26 -50.10
CA GLN A 156 46.93 14.74 -51.40
C GLN A 156 45.53 14.12 -51.31
N PHE A 157 45.01 13.94 -50.09
CA PHE A 157 43.67 13.43 -49.87
C PHE A 157 42.65 14.53 -50.18
N ASN A 158 41.63 14.21 -50.98
CA ASN A 158 40.66 15.19 -51.46
C ASN A 158 39.66 15.53 -50.34
N TRP A 159 40.07 16.43 -49.43
CA TRP A 159 39.32 16.81 -48.24
C TRP A 159 37.91 17.36 -48.53
N GLU A 160 37.68 17.88 -49.75
CA GLU A 160 36.34 18.29 -50.21
C GLU A 160 35.35 17.11 -50.30
N ALA A 161 35.77 15.95 -50.81
CA ALA A 161 34.89 14.78 -50.90
C ALA A 161 34.53 14.23 -49.51
N VAL A 162 35.49 14.28 -48.57
CA VAL A 162 35.27 13.91 -47.16
C VAL A 162 34.31 14.89 -46.47
N GLY A 163 34.39 16.18 -46.79
CA GLY A 163 33.46 17.20 -46.31
C GLY A 163 32.01 16.93 -46.71
N SER A 164 31.76 16.54 -47.97
CA SER A 164 30.40 16.21 -48.44
C SER A 164 29.80 14.97 -47.77
N LEU A 165 30.63 13.96 -47.46
CA LEU A 165 30.23 12.79 -46.66
C LEU A 165 29.93 13.18 -45.20
N ALA A 166 30.72 14.10 -44.63
CA ALA A 166 30.48 14.62 -43.29
C ALA A 166 29.14 15.36 -43.18
N GLU A 167 28.73 16.10 -44.21
CA GLU A 167 27.42 16.77 -44.25
C GLU A 167 26.25 15.77 -44.26
N TRP A 168 26.31 14.74 -45.10
CA TRP A 168 25.26 13.71 -45.15
C TRP A 168 25.17 12.91 -43.84
N THR A 169 26.30 12.50 -43.28
CA THR A 169 26.33 11.82 -41.98
C THR A 169 25.81 12.71 -40.85
N GLY A 170 26.07 14.02 -40.90
CA GLY A 170 25.52 15.00 -39.98
C GLY A 170 24.00 15.11 -40.07
N ALA A 171 23.44 15.16 -41.28
CA ALA A 171 21.99 15.19 -41.49
C ALA A 171 21.30 13.91 -40.99
N VAL A 172 21.89 12.74 -41.24
CA VAL A 172 21.41 11.46 -40.68
C VAL A 172 21.49 11.48 -39.16
N GLY A 173 22.58 11.99 -38.58
CA GLY A 173 22.73 12.17 -37.14
C GLY A 173 21.63 13.06 -36.54
N GLN A 174 21.29 14.18 -37.18
CA GLN A 174 20.19 15.06 -36.74
C GLN A 174 18.83 14.36 -36.77
N ILE A 175 18.55 13.56 -37.80
CA ILE A 175 17.33 12.75 -37.87
C ILE A 175 17.30 11.74 -36.73
N PHE A 176 18.41 11.04 -36.45
CA PHE A 176 18.50 10.13 -35.31
C PHE A 176 18.30 10.82 -33.96
N ILE A 177 18.89 12.00 -33.77
CA ILE A 177 18.71 12.80 -32.56
C ILE A 177 17.24 13.21 -32.40
N ALA A 178 16.58 13.64 -33.48
CA ALA A 178 15.17 13.99 -33.46
C ALA A 178 14.28 12.79 -33.10
N ILE A 179 14.54 11.62 -33.70
CA ILE A 179 13.82 10.37 -33.39
C ILE A 179 14.04 9.98 -31.92
N LEU A 180 15.28 10.05 -31.43
CA LEU A 180 15.62 9.75 -30.04
C LEU A 180 14.93 10.72 -29.08
N ALA A 181 14.87 12.01 -29.41
CA ALA A 181 14.18 13.02 -28.62
C ALA A 181 12.67 12.72 -28.52
N VAL A 182 12.02 12.37 -29.62
CA VAL A 182 10.60 11.96 -29.63
C VAL A 182 10.39 10.70 -28.79
N TYR A 183 11.27 9.70 -28.92
CA TYR A 183 11.19 8.48 -28.11
C TYR A 183 11.34 8.77 -26.61
N ILE A 184 12.32 9.58 -26.22
CA ILE A 184 12.52 9.98 -24.82
C ILE A 184 11.30 10.75 -24.29
N ALA A 185 10.76 11.70 -25.06
CA ALA A 185 9.58 12.46 -24.68
C ALA A 185 8.35 11.55 -24.49
N TRP A 186 8.14 10.59 -25.40
CA TRP A 186 7.07 9.60 -25.27
C TRP A 186 7.26 8.72 -24.02
N ARG A 187 8.48 8.23 -23.77
CA ARG A 187 8.80 7.45 -22.56
C ARG A 187 8.57 8.25 -21.28
N GLN A 188 8.99 9.53 -21.24
CA GLN A 188 8.75 10.42 -20.11
C GLN A 188 7.26 10.65 -19.86
N TYR A 189 6.48 10.87 -20.92
CA TYR A 189 5.03 11.02 -20.81
C TYR A 189 4.35 9.78 -20.21
N VAL A 190 4.71 8.58 -20.69
CA VAL A 190 4.18 7.32 -20.16
C VAL A 190 4.53 7.17 -18.67
N ILE A 191 5.80 7.38 -18.30
CA ILE A 191 6.24 7.28 -16.90
C ILE A 191 5.50 8.29 -16.00
N SER A 192 5.34 9.53 -16.45
CA SER A 192 4.65 10.57 -15.69
C SER A 192 3.18 10.22 -15.46
N LYS A 193 2.48 9.72 -16.49
CA LYS A 193 1.08 9.31 -16.39
C LYS A 193 0.92 8.14 -15.42
N ASP A 194 1.80 7.13 -15.53
CA ASP A 194 1.78 5.98 -14.63
C ASP A 194 2.04 6.42 -13.19
N LEU A 195 3.01 7.30 -12.95
CA LEU A 195 3.30 7.84 -11.63
C LEU A 195 2.09 8.60 -11.04
N THR A 196 1.37 9.40 -11.85
CA THR A 196 0.15 10.08 -11.39
C THR A 196 -0.96 9.10 -11.00
N ILE A 197 -1.16 8.03 -11.77
CA ILE A 197 -2.17 7.00 -11.45
C ILE A 197 -1.78 6.26 -10.16
N GLN A 198 -0.51 5.89 -10.01
CA GLN A 198 -0.02 5.25 -8.79
C GLN A 198 -0.19 6.18 -7.59
N GLN A 199 0.15 7.46 -7.73
CA GLN A 199 0.00 8.45 -6.67
C GLN A 199 -1.46 8.58 -6.23
N ASN A 200 -2.41 8.67 -7.17
CA ASN A 200 -3.83 8.74 -6.84
C ASN A 200 -4.30 7.50 -6.05
N ARG A 201 -3.86 6.29 -6.43
CA ARG A 201 -4.18 5.05 -5.71
C ARG A 201 -3.57 5.02 -4.31
N ILE A 202 -2.31 5.43 -4.18
CA ILE A 202 -1.61 5.49 -2.88
C ILE A 202 -2.29 6.49 -1.96
N THR A 203 -2.58 7.70 -2.45
CA THR A 203 -3.26 8.74 -1.66
C THR A 203 -4.65 8.28 -1.23
N GLN A 204 -5.38 7.58 -2.09
CA GLN A 204 -6.68 7.02 -1.73
C GLN A 204 -6.55 5.94 -0.65
N GLN A 205 -5.58 5.03 -0.75
CA GLN A 205 -5.31 4.00 0.25
C GLN A 205 -4.96 4.63 1.61
N GLN A 206 -4.06 5.61 1.63
CA GLN A 206 -3.70 6.36 2.84
C GLN A 206 -4.91 7.06 3.46
N THR A 207 -5.81 7.61 2.64
CA THR A 207 -7.04 8.27 3.11
C THR A 207 -7.98 7.25 3.76
N ILE A 208 -8.12 6.05 3.17
CA ILE A 208 -8.93 4.96 3.72
C ILE A 208 -8.32 4.43 5.02
N ASP A 209 -7.00 4.25 5.09
CA ASP A 209 -6.31 3.76 6.29
C ASP A 209 -6.43 4.77 7.44
N ALA A 210 -6.24 6.07 7.15
CA ALA A 210 -6.46 7.14 8.12
C ALA A 210 -7.91 7.17 8.63
N TYR A 211 -8.87 6.90 7.76
CA TYR A 211 -10.27 6.76 8.17
C TYR A 211 -10.50 5.53 9.05
N PHE A 212 -9.94 4.36 8.72
CA PHE A 212 -10.07 3.17 9.56
C PHE A 212 -9.51 3.40 10.96
N GLN A 213 -8.34 4.02 11.06
CA GLN A 213 -7.79 4.44 12.33
C GLN A 213 -8.73 5.42 13.05
N GLY A 214 -9.16 6.49 12.39
CA GLY A 214 -10.01 7.52 13.00
C GLY A 214 -11.40 7.02 13.42
N ILE A 215 -11.97 6.02 12.77
CA ILE A 215 -13.23 5.38 13.21
C ILE A 215 -12.96 4.42 14.36
N SER A 216 -11.84 3.71 14.34
CA SER A 216 -11.48 2.78 15.43
C SER A 216 -11.22 3.54 16.73
N GLU A 217 -10.49 4.67 16.68
CA GLU A 217 -10.26 5.56 17.82
C GLU A 217 -11.55 6.21 18.35
N LEU A 218 -12.55 6.39 17.49
CA LEU A 218 -13.82 7.02 17.85
C LEU A 218 -14.84 6.02 18.41
N ALA A 219 -14.77 4.77 17.96
CA ALA A 219 -15.71 3.72 18.35
C ALA A 219 -15.17 2.87 19.51
N LEU A 220 -13.86 2.76 19.69
CA LEU A 220 -13.21 1.86 20.64
C LEU A 220 -12.50 2.61 21.76
N ASP A 221 -12.53 2.04 22.96
CA ASP A 221 -11.76 2.48 24.11
C ASP A 221 -10.28 2.03 24.02
N GLN A 222 -9.48 2.38 25.05
CA GLN A 222 -8.06 2.01 25.12
C GLN A 222 -7.82 0.50 25.23
N GLN A 223 -8.82 -0.26 25.64
CA GLN A 223 -8.78 -1.70 25.78
C GLN A 223 -9.30 -2.42 24.53
N GLY A 224 -9.79 -1.68 23.53
CA GLY A 224 -10.32 -2.20 22.26
C GLY A 224 -11.79 -2.63 22.34
N PHE A 225 -12.52 -2.24 23.38
CA PHE A 225 -13.97 -2.43 23.46
C PHE A 225 -14.72 -1.28 22.82
N LEU A 226 -15.84 -1.59 22.18
CA LEU A 226 -16.79 -0.63 21.67
C LEU A 226 -17.36 0.23 22.82
N GLU A 227 -17.03 1.52 22.80
CA GLU A 227 -17.48 2.54 23.76
C GLU A 227 -17.88 3.82 23.01
N ASP A 228 -18.86 3.70 22.11
CA ASP A 228 -19.33 4.83 21.30
C ASP A 228 -20.47 5.62 21.99
N TRP A 229 -20.35 6.95 21.94
CA TRP A 229 -21.37 7.88 22.41
C TRP A 229 -22.24 8.42 21.26
N PRO A 230 -23.47 8.93 21.53
CA PRO A 230 -24.33 9.47 20.47
C PRO A 230 -23.68 10.54 19.58
N GLN A 231 -22.83 11.39 20.16
CA GLN A 231 -22.10 12.43 19.41
C GLN A 231 -20.98 11.84 18.56
N GLU A 232 -20.28 10.83 19.07
CA GLU A 232 -19.22 10.12 18.35
C GLU A 232 -19.79 9.34 17.16
N ARG A 233 -20.95 8.70 17.33
CA ARG A 233 -21.68 8.08 16.21
C ARG A 233 -22.01 9.11 15.13
N ALA A 234 -22.54 10.28 15.50
CA ALA A 234 -22.85 11.32 14.53
C ALA A 234 -21.58 11.81 13.77
N ILE A 235 -20.44 11.91 14.46
CA ILE A 235 -19.15 12.24 13.83
C ILE A 235 -18.69 11.11 12.91
N ALA A 236 -18.82 9.85 13.36
CA ALA A 236 -18.46 8.66 12.59
C ALA A 236 -19.29 8.58 11.30
N GLU A 237 -20.61 8.82 11.37
CA GLU A 237 -21.52 8.88 10.24
C GLU A 237 -21.14 10.00 9.27
N GLY A 238 -20.86 11.21 9.78
CA GLY A 238 -20.42 12.33 8.96
C GLY A 238 -19.10 12.05 8.22
N ARG A 239 -18.12 11.48 8.91
CA ARG A 239 -16.84 11.06 8.31
C ARG A 239 -17.03 9.96 7.27
N THR A 240 -17.89 8.99 7.55
CA THR A 240 -18.19 7.88 6.64
C THR A 240 -18.85 8.39 5.37
N ALA A 241 -19.85 9.27 5.49
CA ALA A 241 -20.51 9.87 4.33
C ALA A 241 -19.54 10.67 3.46
N ALA A 242 -18.69 11.51 4.09
CA ALA A 242 -17.69 12.29 3.38
C ALA A 242 -16.70 11.39 2.63
N LEU A 243 -16.19 10.34 3.29
CA LEU A 243 -15.25 9.42 2.66
C LEU A 243 -15.90 8.65 1.51
N LEU A 244 -17.07 8.04 1.72
CA LEU A 244 -17.78 7.28 0.69
C LEU A 244 -18.08 8.14 -0.55
N SER A 245 -18.30 9.45 -0.40
CA SER A 245 -18.51 10.35 -1.53
C SER A 245 -17.25 10.63 -2.36
N SER A 246 -16.05 10.47 -1.78
CA SER A 246 -14.77 10.82 -2.41
C SER A 246 -13.97 9.63 -2.95
N VAL A 247 -14.34 8.41 -2.55
CA VAL A 247 -13.67 7.18 -3.00
C VAL A 247 -14.36 6.55 -4.22
N ASP A 248 -13.57 5.78 -4.99
CA ASP A 248 -14.07 4.94 -6.07
C ASP A 248 -14.87 3.73 -5.57
N SER A 249 -15.39 2.92 -6.51
CA SER A 249 -16.21 1.75 -6.19
C SER A 249 -15.46 0.72 -5.31
N GLU A 250 -14.19 0.45 -5.61
CA GLU A 250 -13.37 -0.48 -4.84
C GLU A 250 -13.15 0.03 -3.40
N GLY A 251 -12.85 1.32 -3.23
CA GLY A 251 -12.72 1.97 -1.93
C GLY A 251 -14.00 1.89 -1.11
N LYS A 252 -15.17 2.16 -1.70
CA LYS A 252 -16.48 2.03 -1.03
C LYS A 252 -16.70 0.62 -0.52
N ALA A 253 -16.40 -0.38 -1.34
CA ALA A 253 -16.55 -1.77 -0.95
C ALA A 253 -15.63 -2.18 0.21
N LYS A 254 -14.37 -1.72 0.21
CA LYS A 254 -13.43 -1.92 1.33
C LYS A 254 -13.96 -1.32 2.62
N ILE A 255 -14.47 -0.09 2.56
CA ILE A 255 -15.05 0.60 3.72
C ILE A 255 -16.26 -0.16 4.26
N ILE A 256 -17.23 -0.48 3.40
CA ILE A 256 -18.44 -1.20 3.82
C ILE A 256 -18.09 -2.55 4.45
N ARG A 257 -17.14 -3.28 3.87
CA ARG A 257 -16.65 -4.55 4.43
C ARG A 257 -16.02 -4.39 5.80
N PHE A 258 -15.12 -3.42 5.95
CA PHE A 258 -14.50 -3.12 7.23
C PHE A 258 -15.57 -2.80 8.29
N LEU A 259 -16.48 -1.87 7.99
CA LEU A 259 -17.55 -1.47 8.92
C LEU A 259 -18.47 -2.64 9.28
N SER A 260 -18.77 -3.52 8.32
CA SER A 260 -19.57 -4.71 8.59
C SER A 260 -18.84 -5.77 9.43
N GLN A 261 -17.58 -6.04 9.13
CA GLN A 261 -16.80 -7.07 9.82
C GLN A 261 -16.48 -6.66 11.26
N SER A 262 -16.27 -5.36 11.48
CA SER A 262 -16.09 -4.74 12.80
C SER A 262 -17.42 -4.53 13.54
N LYS A 263 -18.54 -5.06 13.04
CA LYS A 263 -19.90 -4.94 13.63
C LYS A 263 -20.40 -3.51 13.82
N LEU A 264 -19.78 -2.52 13.17
CA LEU A 264 -20.16 -1.10 13.28
C LEU A 264 -21.46 -0.79 12.52
N LEU A 265 -21.76 -1.57 11.48
CA LEU A 265 -23.03 -1.50 10.77
C LEU A 265 -24.12 -2.32 11.43
N THR A 266 -23.77 -3.32 12.23
CA THR A 266 -24.74 -4.24 12.84
C THR A 266 -25.42 -3.56 14.02
N PRO A 267 -26.76 -3.71 14.19
CA PRO A 267 -27.44 -3.17 15.35
C PRO A 267 -27.09 -4.02 16.57
N ILE A 268 -26.44 -3.38 17.54
CA ILE A 268 -25.92 -4.02 18.74
C ILE A 268 -26.86 -3.72 19.91
N LYS A 269 -27.11 -4.75 20.73
CA LYS A 269 -27.87 -4.62 21.96
C LYS A 269 -27.12 -3.73 22.95
N ARG A 270 -27.84 -2.80 23.55
CA ARG A 270 -27.29 -1.88 24.54
C ARG A 270 -28.05 -1.97 25.85
N ASP A 271 -27.34 -1.71 26.93
CA ASP A 271 -27.96 -1.47 28.22
C ASP A 271 -28.82 -0.20 28.17
N GLN A 272 -30.01 -0.25 28.77
CA GLN A 272 -30.97 0.86 28.79
C GLN A 272 -30.55 2.00 29.72
N LEU A 273 -29.71 1.72 30.72
CA LEU A 273 -29.26 2.71 31.69
C LEU A 273 -28.03 3.48 31.19
N LEU A 274 -26.99 2.75 30.79
CA LEU A 274 -25.70 3.34 30.43
C LEU A 274 -25.46 3.46 28.92
N GLY A 275 -26.32 2.85 28.09
CA GLY A 275 -26.13 2.84 26.62
C GLY A 275 -24.92 2.03 26.16
N ARG A 276 -24.31 1.24 27.05
CA ARG A 276 -23.12 0.44 26.76
C ARG A 276 -23.48 -0.79 25.91
N PRO A 277 -22.68 -1.15 24.90
CA PRO A 277 -22.84 -2.40 24.17
C PRO A 277 -22.77 -3.62 25.11
N ILE A 278 -23.68 -4.58 24.89
CA ILE A 278 -23.74 -5.82 25.67
C ILE A 278 -22.98 -6.92 24.93
N PHE A 279 -22.22 -7.73 25.67
CA PHE A 279 -21.53 -8.90 25.12
C PHE A 279 -22.46 -10.11 24.97
N ASN A 280 -22.19 -10.92 23.95
CA ASN A 280 -22.93 -12.16 23.67
C ASN A 280 -22.42 -13.38 24.44
N GLY A 281 -21.40 -13.22 25.29
CA GLY A 281 -20.77 -14.31 26.05
C GLY A 281 -19.71 -15.13 25.29
N TYR A 282 -19.51 -14.88 23.99
CA TYR A 282 -18.52 -15.56 23.14
C TYR A 282 -17.39 -14.64 22.66
N GLY A 283 -17.17 -13.53 23.37
CA GLY A 283 -16.14 -12.53 23.02
C GLY A 283 -16.56 -11.54 21.92
N GLY A 284 -17.84 -11.46 21.58
CA GLY A 284 -18.38 -10.46 20.68
C GLY A 284 -19.57 -9.70 21.29
N TYR A 285 -20.17 -8.81 20.50
CA TYR A 285 -21.36 -8.07 20.89
C TYR A 285 -22.65 -8.83 20.60
N GLU A 286 -23.62 -8.72 21.50
CA GLU A 286 -24.97 -9.25 21.32
C GLU A 286 -25.69 -8.43 20.24
N GLU A 287 -26.19 -9.10 19.21
CA GLU A 287 -26.95 -8.45 18.15
C GLU A 287 -28.41 -8.31 18.59
N ASP A 288 -28.98 -7.12 18.39
CA ASP A 288 -30.40 -6.88 18.60
C ASP A 288 -30.95 -6.17 17.37
N ARG A 289 -31.76 -6.88 16.58
CA ARG A 289 -32.29 -6.34 15.31
C ARG A 289 -33.56 -5.51 15.53
N GLU A 290 -34.20 -5.63 16.68
CA GLU A 290 -35.47 -4.98 16.99
C GLU A 290 -35.24 -3.62 17.66
N TYR A 291 -34.35 -3.58 18.67
CA TYR A 291 -34.05 -2.37 19.45
C TYR A 291 -32.56 -1.99 19.47
N GLY A 292 -31.70 -2.78 18.83
CA GLY A 292 -30.26 -2.50 18.81
C GLY A 292 -29.93 -1.23 18.03
N VAL A 293 -28.81 -0.63 18.42
CA VAL A 293 -28.33 0.63 17.86
C VAL A 293 -27.07 0.36 17.06
N ARG A 294 -27.05 0.85 15.82
CA ARG A 294 -25.86 0.79 14.94
C ARG A 294 -24.87 1.88 15.37
N VAL A 295 -23.58 1.60 15.22
CA VAL A 295 -22.56 2.64 15.44
C VAL A 295 -22.58 3.64 14.28
N ILE A 296 -22.73 3.11 13.06
CA ILE A 296 -22.85 3.91 11.84
C ILE A 296 -24.12 3.47 11.10
N ASP A 297 -25.08 4.39 10.95
CA ASP A 297 -26.19 4.21 10.01
C ASP A 297 -25.77 4.69 8.60
N LEU A 298 -25.84 3.80 7.62
CA LEU A 298 -25.55 4.13 6.23
C LEU A 298 -26.62 5.04 5.60
N GLY A 299 -27.84 5.09 6.15
CA GLY A 299 -28.90 6.00 5.72
C GLY A 299 -29.02 6.10 4.21
N VAL A 300 -28.80 7.30 3.66
CA VAL A 300 -28.83 7.63 2.22
C VAL A 300 -27.47 7.63 1.54
N MET A 301 -26.38 7.28 2.24
CA MET A 301 -25.00 7.43 1.77
C MET A 301 -24.69 6.63 0.49
N LEU A 302 -25.44 5.56 0.25
CA LEU A 302 -25.23 4.66 -0.89
C LEU A 302 -26.27 4.84 -2.02
N ALA A 303 -27.15 5.84 -1.92
CA ALA A 303 -28.10 6.13 -2.98
C ALA A 303 -27.38 6.61 -4.25
N GLY A 304 -27.63 5.96 -5.38
CA GLY A 304 -26.96 6.21 -6.65
C GLY A 304 -25.48 5.82 -6.67
N ALA A 305 -24.96 5.15 -5.64
CA ALA A 305 -23.55 4.79 -5.57
C ALA A 305 -23.19 3.74 -6.63
N ASP A 306 -22.02 3.93 -7.25
CA ASP A 306 -21.40 2.89 -8.08
C ASP A 306 -20.53 1.97 -7.23
N MET A 307 -20.91 0.70 -7.20
CA MET A 307 -20.21 -0.42 -6.56
C MET A 307 -20.09 -1.60 -7.54
N SER A 308 -20.13 -1.32 -8.85
CA SER A 308 -20.00 -2.36 -9.87
C SER A 308 -18.62 -3.02 -9.82
N TYR A 309 -18.58 -4.32 -10.14
CA TYR A 309 -17.36 -5.16 -10.14
C TYR A 309 -16.65 -5.26 -8.78
N THR A 310 -17.34 -4.99 -7.67
CA THR A 310 -16.76 -5.03 -6.33
C THR A 310 -17.10 -6.32 -5.58
N ASP A 311 -16.32 -6.59 -4.52
CA ASP A 311 -16.58 -7.67 -3.58
C ASP A 311 -17.25 -7.11 -2.33
N LEU A 312 -18.52 -7.44 -2.10
CA LEU A 312 -19.33 -7.11 -0.92
C LEU A 312 -19.80 -8.38 -0.20
N ARG A 313 -18.98 -9.45 -0.24
CA ARG A 313 -19.31 -10.68 0.47
C ARG A 313 -19.35 -10.44 1.97
N TRP A 314 -20.32 -11.09 2.63
CA TRP A 314 -20.48 -11.07 4.08
C TRP A 314 -20.75 -9.68 4.69
N THR A 315 -21.16 -8.70 3.88
CA THR A 315 -21.45 -7.35 4.37
C THR A 315 -22.87 -7.23 4.90
N ASP A 316 -23.04 -6.51 6.01
CA ASP A 316 -24.32 -6.11 6.55
C ASP A 316 -24.74 -4.76 5.96
N LEU A 317 -25.62 -4.81 4.96
CA LEU A 317 -26.23 -3.65 4.30
C LEU A 317 -27.70 -3.51 4.70
N SER A 318 -28.11 -4.14 5.81
CA SER A 318 -29.48 -4.06 6.29
C SER A 318 -29.88 -2.63 6.59
N ASP A 319 -31.14 -2.30 6.28
CA ASP A 319 -31.72 -0.95 6.36
C ASP A 319 -31.10 0.14 5.45
N ALA A 320 -30.00 -0.14 4.74
CA ALA A 320 -29.35 0.83 3.88
C ALA A 320 -30.24 1.28 2.70
N ASN A 321 -30.03 2.51 2.23
CA ASN A 321 -30.64 2.99 1.00
C ASN A 321 -29.69 2.82 -0.19
N LEU A 322 -30.05 1.94 -1.10
CA LEU A 322 -29.36 1.65 -2.36
C LEU A 322 -30.21 2.04 -3.58
N VAL A 323 -31.10 3.02 -3.43
CA VAL A 323 -31.92 3.54 -4.53
C VAL A 323 -31.01 3.91 -5.69
N ARG A 324 -31.28 3.35 -6.89
CA ARG A 324 -30.49 3.59 -8.12
C ARG A 324 -29.00 3.23 -8.02
N ALA A 325 -28.58 2.48 -7.00
CA ALA A 325 -27.20 2.04 -6.89
C ALA A 325 -26.83 1.07 -8.03
N ASN A 326 -25.58 1.11 -8.47
CA ASN A 326 -25.04 0.20 -9.47
C ASN A 326 -24.23 -0.91 -8.78
N LEU A 327 -24.79 -2.12 -8.76
CA LEU A 327 -24.23 -3.36 -8.21
C LEU A 327 -23.92 -4.37 -9.35
N THR A 328 -23.74 -3.89 -10.58
CA THR A 328 -23.43 -4.75 -11.74
C THR A 328 -22.20 -5.61 -11.46
N LYS A 329 -22.31 -6.94 -11.63
CA LYS A 329 -21.23 -7.91 -11.36
C LYS A 329 -20.62 -7.81 -9.95
N CYS A 330 -21.38 -7.30 -8.98
CA CYS A 330 -20.95 -7.27 -7.59
C CYS A 330 -21.11 -8.66 -6.96
N ASP A 331 -20.13 -9.07 -6.15
CA ASP A 331 -20.21 -10.29 -5.36
C ASP A 331 -20.89 -9.98 -4.01
N LEU A 332 -22.14 -10.40 -3.85
CA LEU A 332 -22.97 -10.19 -2.65
C LEU A 332 -23.16 -11.49 -1.87
N VAL A 333 -22.27 -12.49 -2.04
CA VAL A 333 -22.39 -13.78 -1.36
C VAL A 333 -22.51 -13.57 0.15
N LYS A 334 -23.59 -14.08 0.73
CA LYS A 334 -23.92 -13.97 2.16
C LYS A 334 -24.00 -12.53 2.70
N ALA A 335 -24.17 -11.53 1.83
CA ALA A 335 -24.49 -10.18 2.25
C ALA A 335 -25.92 -10.13 2.84
N ASN A 336 -26.15 -9.22 3.78
CA ASN A 336 -27.47 -8.95 4.33
C ASN A 336 -28.06 -7.70 3.69
N LEU A 337 -29.08 -7.87 2.85
CA LEU A 337 -29.87 -6.79 2.23
C LEU A 337 -31.29 -6.70 2.82
N ALA A 338 -31.52 -7.29 4.00
CA ALA A 338 -32.81 -7.20 4.66
C ALA A 338 -33.18 -5.75 4.94
N ARG A 339 -34.43 -5.38 4.65
CA ARG A 339 -34.93 -3.99 4.78
C ARG A 339 -34.14 -2.94 3.98
N THR A 340 -33.28 -3.33 3.06
CA THR A 340 -32.59 -2.39 2.17
C THR A 340 -33.59 -1.83 1.15
N ILE A 341 -33.42 -0.57 0.75
CA ILE A 341 -34.22 0.02 -0.32
C ILE A 341 -33.43 -0.09 -1.63
N LEU A 342 -33.82 -1.02 -2.50
CA LEU A 342 -33.17 -1.27 -3.80
C LEU A 342 -33.95 -0.64 -4.97
N TYR A 343 -34.88 0.29 -4.72
CA TYR A 343 -35.70 0.87 -5.78
C TYR A 343 -34.84 1.40 -6.96
N ASP A 344 -35.12 0.93 -8.18
CA ASP A 344 -34.34 1.22 -9.41
C ASP A 344 -32.84 0.81 -9.37
N ALA A 345 -32.41 -0.02 -8.43
CA ALA A 345 -31.03 -0.50 -8.37
C ALA A 345 -30.71 -1.46 -9.54
N LYS A 346 -29.44 -1.49 -9.94
CA LYS A 346 -28.93 -2.36 -11.01
C LYS A 346 -28.11 -3.49 -10.40
N LEU A 347 -28.57 -4.74 -10.49
CA LEU A 347 -27.81 -5.93 -10.10
C LEU A 347 -27.42 -6.86 -11.27
N PRO A 348 -27.24 -6.40 -12.53
CA PRO A 348 -27.04 -7.34 -13.61
C PRO A 348 -25.74 -8.13 -13.41
N TYR A 349 -25.83 -9.44 -13.58
CA TYR A 349 -24.74 -10.40 -13.35
C TYR A 349 -24.14 -10.40 -11.93
N ALA A 350 -24.82 -9.81 -10.94
CA ALA A 350 -24.39 -9.90 -9.55
C ALA A 350 -24.53 -11.33 -9.01
N ASP A 351 -23.71 -11.67 -8.03
CA ASP A 351 -23.75 -12.96 -7.38
C ASP A 351 -24.51 -12.89 -6.06
N LEU A 352 -25.68 -13.52 -6.00
CA LEU A 352 -26.60 -13.42 -4.86
C LEU A 352 -26.63 -14.67 -3.98
N LYS A 353 -25.60 -15.53 -4.07
CA LYS A 353 -25.58 -16.78 -3.31
C LYS A 353 -25.73 -16.52 -1.81
N ALA A 354 -26.82 -17.02 -1.25
CA ALA A 354 -27.16 -16.88 0.17
C ALA A 354 -27.23 -15.42 0.66
N THR A 355 -27.46 -14.45 -0.24
CA THR A 355 -27.78 -13.07 0.12
C THR A 355 -29.13 -13.02 0.84
N ARG A 356 -29.20 -12.37 1.99
CA ARG A 356 -30.44 -12.28 2.76
C ARG A 356 -31.26 -11.07 2.31
N PHE A 357 -32.40 -11.28 1.66
CA PHE A 357 -33.33 -10.20 1.32
C PHE A 357 -34.39 -9.95 2.39
N PHE A 358 -34.68 -10.94 3.23
CA PHE A 358 -35.70 -10.91 4.27
C PHE A 358 -35.33 -11.88 5.40
N TYR A 359 -35.99 -11.75 6.54
CA TYR A 359 -35.96 -12.74 7.62
C TYR A 359 -37.27 -13.54 7.61
N GLY A 360 -37.31 -14.64 8.37
CA GLY A 360 -38.47 -15.52 8.41
C GLY A 360 -38.67 -16.32 7.12
N LYS A 361 -39.92 -16.67 6.81
CA LYS A 361 -40.28 -17.49 5.65
C LYS A 361 -40.63 -16.63 4.45
N ALA A 362 -40.36 -17.12 3.24
CA ALA A 362 -40.60 -16.39 2.00
C ALA A 362 -42.09 -16.05 1.78
N GLU A 363 -43.01 -16.87 2.28
CA GLU A 363 -44.44 -16.71 2.09
C GLU A 363 -45.03 -15.56 2.92
N THR A 364 -44.50 -15.37 4.12
CA THR A 364 -44.92 -14.37 5.11
C THR A 364 -44.10 -13.09 5.03
N ALA A 365 -42.88 -13.15 4.47
CA ALA A 365 -42.02 -12.00 4.33
C ALA A 365 -42.65 -10.89 3.48
N THR A 366 -42.64 -9.67 4.02
CA THR A 366 -43.10 -8.46 3.33
C THR A 366 -42.00 -7.39 3.31
N PRO A 367 -42.00 -6.49 2.32
CA PRO A 367 -41.08 -5.37 2.27
C PRO A 367 -41.20 -4.51 3.53
N ARG A 368 -40.10 -3.85 3.90
CA ARG A 368 -40.09 -2.92 5.03
C ARG A 368 -41.23 -1.91 4.96
N SER A 369 -41.84 -1.66 6.10
CA SER A 369 -42.78 -0.54 6.30
C SER A 369 -42.05 0.66 6.90
N ARG A 370 -42.61 1.86 6.68
CA ARG A 370 -42.16 3.09 7.35
C ARG A 370 -42.85 3.29 8.70
N THR A 371 -44.02 2.68 8.89
CA THR A 371 -44.90 2.88 10.04
C THR A 371 -44.92 1.67 10.97
N GLU A 372 -44.75 0.48 10.42
CA GLU A 372 -44.85 -0.78 11.16
C GLU A 372 -43.47 -1.34 11.49
N LEU A 373 -43.35 -1.92 12.69
CA LEU A 373 -42.13 -2.53 13.17
C LEU A 373 -41.84 -3.86 12.44
N PRO A 374 -40.57 -4.22 12.24
CA PRO A 374 -40.19 -5.53 11.71
C PRO A 374 -40.50 -6.66 12.70
N ASP A 375 -41.08 -7.74 12.20
CA ASP A 375 -41.14 -9.01 12.93
C ASP A 375 -40.14 -9.99 12.33
N TYR A 376 -39.03 -10.21 13.02
CA TYR A 376 -37.96 -11.11 12.59
C TYR A 376 -38.30 -12.59 12.76
N THR A 377 -39.35 -12.94 13.50
CA THR A 377 -39.82 -14.32 13.67
C THR A 377 -40.64 -14.74 12.45
N THR A 378 -41.61 -13.92 12.07
CA THR A 378 -42.49 -14.21 10.93
C THR A 378 -41.92 -13.72 9.59
N GLY A 379 -41.08 -12.69 9.60
CA GLY A 379 -40.51 -12.07 8.41
C GLY A 379 -41.27 -10.84 7.91
N VAL A 380 -42.40 -10.50 8.55
CA VAL A 380 -43.21 -9.34 8.15
C VAL A 380 -42.42 -8.03 8.37
N HIS A 381 -42.42 -7.18 7.35
CA HIS A 381 -41.65 -5.92 7.28
C HIS A 381 -40.14 -6.06 7.41
N THR A 382 -39.57 -7.24 7.19
CA THR A 382 -38.12 -7.47 7.23
C THR A 382 -37.48 -7.49 5.84
N GLY A 383 -38.31 -7.50 4.80
CA GLY A 383 -37.86 -7.69 3.44
C GLY A 383 -37.33 -6.42 2.77
N ALA A 384 -36.44 -6.59 1.81
CA ALA A 384 -35.92 -5.53 0.96
C ALA A 384 -37.00 -5.00 0.01
N VAL A 385 -36.95 -3.70 -0.30
CA VAL A 385 -37.79 -3.10 -1.35
C VAL A 385 -37.12 -3.32 -2.69
N VAL A 386 -37.68 -4.20 -3.52
CA VAL A 386 -37.11 -4.66 -4.80
C VAL A 386 -37.88 -4.18 -6.03
N GLU A 387 -38.58 -3.06 -5.89
CA GLU A 387 -39.36 -2.44 -6.97
C GLU A 387 -38.42 -1.88 -8.07
N ASN A 388 -38.68 -2.23 -9.33
CA ASN A 388 -37.96 -1.78 -10.52
C ASN A 388 -36.45 -2.08 -10.58
N VAL A 389 -36.00 -3.05 -9.78
CA VAL A 389 -34.65 -3.57 -9.78
C VAL A 389 -34.36 -4.35 -11.05
N ASP A 390 -33.16 -4.18 -11.60
CA ASP A 390 -32.67 -4.99 -12.71
C ASP A 390 -31.88 -6.21 -12.20
N PHE A 391 -32.45 -7.41 -12.32
CA PHE A 391 -31.80 -8.68 -11.95
C PHE A 391 -31.21 -9.43 -13.17
N THR A 392 -31.06 -8.77 -14.33
CA THR A 392 -30.66 -9.44 -15.57
C THR A 392 -29.37 -10.24 -15.40
N GLY A 393 -29.45 -11.56 -15.62
CA GLY A 393 -28.28 -12.44 -15.60
C GLY A 393 -27.66 -12.65 -14.21
N VAL A 394 -28.37 -12.30 -13.12
CA VAL A 394 -27.94 -12.60 -11.75
C VAL A 394 -27.63 -14.08 -11.55
N GLN A 395 -26.61 -14.35 -10.74
CA GLN A 395 -26.10 -15.69 -10.52
C GLN A 395 -26.53 -16.22 -9.15
N ARG A 396 -26.77 -17.54 -9.09
CA ARG A 396 -26.97 -18.31 -7.84
C ARG A 396 -28.10 -17.80 -6.94
N LEU A 397 -29.17 -17.32 -7.57
CA LEU A 397 -30.43 -16.96 -6.91
C LEU A 397 -31.14 -18.25 -6.44
N SER A 398 -31.42 -18.36 -5.14
CA SER A 398 -32.18 -19.47 -4.56
C SER A 398 -33.68 -19.35 -4.90
N GLU A 399 -34.42 -20.45 -4.75
CA GLU A 399 -35.86 -20.45 -5.01
C GLU A 399 -36.63 -19.50 -4.08
N GLU A 400 -36.23 -19.43 -2.80
CA GLU A 400 -36.84 -18.51 -1.83
C GLU A 400 -36.56 -17.04 -2.18
N GLN A 401 -35.34 -16.72 -2.59
CA GLN A 401 -34.98 -15.38 -3.05
C GLN A 401 -35.76 -15.03 -4.33
N ARG A 402 -35.85 -15.98 -5.29
CA ARG A 402 -36.64 -15.83 -6.52
C ARG A 402 -38.10 -15.55 -6.19
N TYR A 403 -38.70 -16.34 -5.31
CA TYR A 403 -40.09 -16.16 -4.87
C TYR A 403 -40.33 -14.77 -4.31
N TYR A 404 -39.50 -14.32 -3.36
CA TYR A 404 -39.63 -13.00 -2.75
C TYR A 404 -39.48 -11.87 -3.78
N CYS A 405 -38.42 -11.92 -4.61
CA CYS A 405 -38.17 -10.91 -5.64
C CYS A 405 -39.28 -10.86 -6.70
N CYS A 406 -39.86 -12.01 -7.07
CA CYS A 406 -41.00 -12.07 -7.99
C CYS A 406 -42.29 -11.55 -7.33
N ALA A 407 -42.53 -11.88 -6.07
CA ALA A 407 -43.73 -11.46 -5.35
C ALA A 407 -43.79 -9.95 -5.14
N TRP A 408 -42.64 -9.30 -4.93
CA TRP A 408 -42.54 -7.89 -4.55
C TRP A 408 -41.79 -6.98 -5.55
N GLY A 409 -41.42 -7.50 -6.72
CA GLY A 409 -40.55 -6.82 -7.68
C GLY A 409 -41.18 -5.73 -8.55
N GLY A 410 -42.50 -5.73 -8.74
CA GLY A 410 -43.11 -4.93 -9.80
C GLY A 410 -42.78 -5.45 -11.20
N THR A 411 -43.33 -4.81 -12.24
CA THR A 411 -43.32 -5.33 -13.62
C THR A 411 -41.93 -5.47 -14.23
N LYS A 412 -41.08 -4.45 -14.11
CA LYS A 412 -39.72 -4.45 -14.64
C LYS A 412 -38.83 -5.51 -13.98
N THR A 413 -38.86 -5.60 -12.66
CA THR A 413 -38.10 -6.61 -11.91
C THR A 413 -38.51 -8.02 -12.32
N ARG A 414 -39.82 -8.30 -12.42
CA ARG A 414 -40.33 -9.61 -12.84
C ARG A 414 -39.86 -10.02 -14.24
N GLY A 415 -39.62 -9.06 -15.13
CA GLY A 415 -39.10 -9.31 -16.47
C GLY A 415 -37.59 -9.58 -16.54
N THR A 416 -36.83 -9.29 -15.48
CA THR A 416 -35.35 -9.43 -15.48
C THR A 416 -34.84 -10.58 -14.62
N ILE A 417 -35.69 -11.15 -13.75
CA ILE A 417 -35.31 -12.24 -12.85
C ILE A 417 -34.99 -13.53 -13.64
N PRO A 418 -33.78 -14.11 -13.47
CA PRO A 418 -33.43 -15.40 -14.05
C PRO A 418 -34.37 -16.51 -13.57
N GLY A 419 -34.87 -17.34 -14.50
CA GLY A 419 -35.86 -18.38 -14.22
C GLY A 419 -37.31 -17.89 -14.22
N GLY A 420 -37.55 -16.59 -14.41
CA GLY A 420 -38.88 -16.00 -14.54
C GLY A 420 -39.71 -16.03 -13.25
N CYS A 421 -40.91 -15.44 -13.35
CA CYS A 421 -41.85 -15.31 -12.24
C CYS A 421 -43.19 -16.03 -12.49
N GLU A 422 -43.18 -17.05 -13.35
CA GLU A 422 -44.35 -17.87 -13.65
C GLU A 422 -44.81 -18.62 -12.39
N GLY A 423 -46.12 -18.63 -12.15
CA GLY A 423 -46.71 -19.26 -10.96
C GLY A 423 -46.54 -18.49 -9.64
N ILE A 424 -45.82 -17.35 -9.61
CA ILE A 424 -45.63 -16.55 -8.39
C ILE A 424 -46.56 -15.33 -8.42
N PRO A 425 -47.44 -15.15 -7.41
CA PRO A 425 -48.39 -14.04 -7.38
C PRO A 425 -47.66 -12.70 -7.29
N ASN A 426 -48.16 -11.67 -8.00
CA ASN A 426 -47.69 -10.30 -7.80
C ASN A 426 -48.42 -9.70 -6.59
N LYS A 427 -47.72 -9.60 -5.45
CA LYS A 427 -48.27 -9.06 -4.19
C LYS A 427 -48.10 -7.53 -4.07
N LEU A 428 -47.26 -6.92 -4.90
CA LEU A 428 -47.04 -5.46 -4.90
C LEU A 428 -48.27 -4.69 -5.43
N GLY A 429 -49.09 -5.34 -6.26
CA GLY A 429 -50.31 -4.75 -6.82
C GLY A 429 -50.07 -3.61 -7.83
N LYS A 430 -48.82 -3.47 -8.32
CA LYS A 430 -48.37 -2.49 -9.31
C LYS A 430 -47.53 -3.14 -10.40
#